data_AF-A0A2T4V187-F1
#
_entry.id   AF-A0A2T4V187-F1
#
_cell.length_a   1.000
_cell.length_b   1.000
_cell.length_c   1.000
_cell.angle_alpha   90.00
_cell.angle_beta   90.00
_cell.angle_gamma   90.00
#
_symmetry.space_group_name_H-M   'P 1'
#
loop_
_entity.id
_entity.type
_entity.pdbx_description
1 polymer ?
#
loop_
_entity_poly.entity_id
_entity_poly.type
_entity_poly.pdbx_seq_one_letter_code
_entity_poly.pdbx_strand_id
1 'polypeptide(L)' 'MGTCSRYQRAPRLHWAGLLRRVFKLDVFSCARGGGRRRVLAYLTHAAAFRPILQHLNRADTPAPLAPARWPPQQALWG' A
#
# COMPACT_ATOMS: atom_id res chain seq x y z
N MET A 1 -36.57 -28.04 -11.65
CA MET A 1 -36.24 -27.45 -10.33
C MET A 1 -34.88 -26.77 -10.44
N GLY A 2 -34.86 -25.46 -10.67
CA GLY A 2 -33.61 -24.70 -10.76
C GLY A 2 -33.11 -24.34 -9.37
N THR A 3 -31.88 -24.69 -9.03
CA THR A 3 -31.28 -24.26 -7.76
C THR A 3 -31.04 -22.76 -7.80
N CYS A 4 -31.66 -22.01 -6.89
CA CYS A 4 -31.34 -20.61 -6.67
C CYS A 4 -29.87 -20.52 -6.24
N SER A 5 -29.01 -20.03 -7.14
CA SER A 5 -27.61 -19.77 -6.86
C SER A 5 -27.54 -18.70 -5.78
N ARG A 6 -27.19 -19.11 -4.56
CA ARG A 6 -26.86 -18.17 -3.49
C ARG A 6 -25.75 -17.28 -4.04
N TYR A 7 -26.03 -16.00 -4.23
CA TYR A 7 -25.02 -14.97 -4.42
C TYR A 7 -24.10 -15.03 -3.19
N GLN A 8 -23.04 -15.84 -3.27
CA GLN A 8 -22.08 -15.93 -2.19
C GLN A 8 -21.42 -14.57 -2.11
N ARG A 9 -21.52 -13.93 -0.94
CA ARG A 9 -20.80 -12.68 -0.69
C ARG A 9 -19.33 -12.92 -1.01
N ALA A 10 -18.77 -12.08 -1.88
CA ALA A 10 -17.35 -12.16 -2.19
C ALA A 10 -16.56 -12.14 -0.87
N PRO A 11 -15.61 -13.06 -0.68
CA PRO A 11 -14.84 -13.14 0.56
C PRO A 11 -14.19 -11.80 0.87
N ARG A 12 -14.12 -11.45 2.16
CA ARG A 12 -13.48 -10.21 2.61
C ARG A 12 -12.01 -10.22 2.18
N LEU A 13 -11.64 -9.29 1.31
CA LEU A 13 -10.25 -9.10 0.90
C LEU A 13 -9.50 -8.39 2.02
N HIS A 14 -8.30 -8.86 2.34
CA HIS A 14 -7.33 -8.08 3.13
C HIS A 14 -6.94 -6.78 2.40
N TRP A 15 -6.36 -5.83 3.13
CA TRP A 15 -6.01 -4.50 2.61
C TRP A 15 -5.22 -4.55 1.28
N ALA A 16 -4.24 -5.45 1.16
CA ALA A 16 -3.44 -5.61 -0.06
C ALA A 16 -4.28 -6.11 -1.25
N GLY A 17 -5.25 -6.99 -0.99
CA GLY A 17 -6.18 -7.49 -1.99
C GLY A 17 -7.12 -6.40 -2.50
N LEU A 18 -7.53 -5.48 -1.63
CA LEU A 18 -8.31 -4.30 -2.03
C LEU A 18 -7.48 -3.38 -2.93
N LEU A 19 -6.23 -3.08 -2.56
CA LEU A 19 -5.34 -2.26 -3.39
C LEU A 19 -5.12 -2.87 -4.77
N ARG A 20 -4.91 -4.18 -4.85
CA ARG A 20 -4.76 -4.89 -6.12
C ARG A 20 -6.03 -4.83 -6.96
N ARG A 21 -7.21 -4.91 -6.34
CA ARG A 21 -8.50 -4.88 -7.06
C ARG A 21 -8.82 -3.49 -7.61
N VAL A 22 -8.67 -2.45 -6.79
CA VAL A 22 -9.11 -1.09 -7.12
C VAL A 22 -8.06 -0.33 -7.92
N PHE A 23 -6.80 -0.40 -7.48
CA PHE A 23 -5.71 0.40 -8.05
C PHE A 23 -4.76 -0.41 -8.94
N LYS A 24 -5.04 -1.71 -9.16
CA LYS A 24 -4.12 -2.64 -9.85
C LYS A 24 -2.71 -2.67 -9.23
N LEU A 25 -2.60 -2.36 -7.93
CA LEU A 25 -1.33 -2.29 -7.20
C LEU A 25 -1.10 -3.56 -6.37
N ASP A 26 -0.11 -4.36 -6.72
CA ASP A 26 0.34 -5.50 -5.90
C ASP A 26 1.56 -5.13 -5.05
N VAL A 27 1.31 -4.67 -3.82
CA VAL A 27 2.33 -4.32 -2.82
C VAL A 27 3.25 -5.48 -2.42
N PHE A 28 2.87 -6.73 -2.68
CA PHE A 28 3.69 -7.90 -2.37
C PHE A 28 4.55 -8.36 -3.55
N SER A 29 4.35 -7.81 -4.74
CA SER A 29 5.26 -8.06 -5.88
C SER A 29 6.63 -7.39 -5.63
N CYS A 30 7.74 -8.07 -5.94
CA CYS A 30 9.07 -7.45 -5.92
C CYS A 30 9.40 -6.90 -7.31
N ALA A 31 9.65 -5.59 -7.42
CA ALA A 31 10.01 -4.95 -8.68
C ALA A 31 11.37 -5.42 -9.26
N ARG A 32 12.26 -5.95 -8.41
CA ARG A 32 13.59 -6.43 -8.80
C ARG A 32 13.65 -7.95 -9.05
N GLY A 33 12.50 -8.63 -9.14
CA GLY A 33 12.46 -10.07 -9.40
C GLY A 33 12.74 -10.98 -8.19
N GLY A 34 12.84 -10.43 -6.97
CA GLY A 34 13.13 -11.20 -5.75
C GLY A 34 11.95 -11.97 -5.13
N GLY A 35 10.94 -12.33 -5.92
CA GLY A 35 9.76 -13.08 -5.43
C GLY A 35 8.72 -12.24 -4.68
N ARG A 36 7.97 -12.87 -3.77
CA ARG A 36 6.82 -12.28 -3.07
C ARG A 36 7.22 -11.71 -1.70
N ARG A 37 7.07 -10.40 -1.52
CA ARG A 37 7.28 -9.68 -0.26
C ARG A 37 6.21 -10.07 0.77
N ARG A 38 6.54 -9.90 2.06
CA ARG A 38 5.63 -10.09 3.20
C ARG A 38 5.79 -8.93 4.17
N VAL A 39 4.73 -8.58 4.89
CA VAL A 39 4.82 -7.62 6.00
C VAL A 39 5.44 -8.35 7.20
N LEU A 40 6.55 -7.83 7.72
CA LEU A 40 7.21 -8.40 8.89
C LEU A 40 6.74 -7.75 10.20
N ALA A 41 6.56 -6.43 10.21
CA ALA A 41 6.12 -5.68 11.37
C ALA A 41 5.50 -4.33 10.96
N TYR A 42 4.69 -3.76 11.86
CA TYR A 42 4.22 -2.39 11.80
C TYR A 42 4.94 -1.57 12.86
N LEU A 43 5.84 -0.69 12.45
CA LEU A 43 6.62 0.16 13.35
C LEU A 43 5.91 1.51 13.51
N THR A 44 5.21 1.69 14.62
CA THR A 44 4.42 2.91 14.89
C THR A 44 5.20 3.97 15.70
N HIS A 45 6.22 3.56 16.44
CA HIS A 45 7.02 4.46 17.28
C HIS A 45 8.35 4.83 16.62
N ALA A 46 8.66 6.13 16.59
CA ALA A 46 9.89 6.66 15.99
C ALA A 46 11.17 6.07 16.63
N ALA A 47 11.13 5.78 17.93
CA ALA A 47 12.26 5.17 18.65
C ALA A 47 12.68 3.80 18.07
N ALA A 48 11.73 3.03 17.53
CA ALA A 48 12.03 1.73 16.92
C ALA A 48 12.54 1.86 15.46
N PHE A 49 12.10 2.88 14.74
CA PHE A 49 12.38 3.02 13.30
C PHE A 49 13.66 3.83 13.00
N ARG A 50 14.00 4.84 13.82
CA ARG A 50 15.20 5.68 13.61
C ARG A 50 16.50 4.88 13.55
N PRO A 51 16.80 3.95 14.49
CA PRO A 51 18.05 3.18 14.45
C PRO A 51 18.17 2.34 13.17
N ILE A 52 17.05 1.76 12.70
CA ILE A 52 17.00 0.97 11.46
C ILE A 52 17.35 1.84 10.26
N LEU A 53 16.75 3.03 10.14
CA LEU A 53 17.04 3.93 9.03
C LEU A 53 18.47 4.46 9.03
N GLN A 54 18.99 4.81 10.21
CA GLN A 54 20.38 5.24 10.38
C GLN A 54 21.34 4.14 9.93
N HIS A 55 21.10 2.89 10.34
CA HIS A 55 21.90 1.74 9.90
C HIS A 55 21.86 1.54 8.37
N LEU A 56 20.72 1.85 7.73
CA LEU A 56 20.55 1.77 6.28
C LEU A 56 21.05 3.01 5.52
N ASN A 57 21.66 3.99 6.19
CA ASN A 57 22.06 5.28 5.63
C ASN A 57 20.91 6.01 4.93
N ARG A 58 19.73 6.03 5.56
CA ARG A 58 18.54 6.74 5.09
C ARG A 58 18.19 7.90 6.02
N ALA A 59 17.54 8.92 5.47
CA ALA A 59 17.01 10.03 6.26
C ALA A 59 15.99 9.50 7.27
N ASP A 60 16.27 9.71 8.55
CA ASP A 60 15.49 9.22 9.71
C ASP A 60 14.44 10.24 10.20
N THR A 61 14.48 11.44 9.64
CA THR A 61 13.54 12.52 9.88
C THR A 61 12.51 12.56 8.74
N PRO A 62 11.20 12.57 9.04
CA PRO A 62 10.18 12.64 7.99
C PRO A 62 10.29 13.94 7.21
N ALA A 63 10.02 13.88 5.91
CA ALA A 63 9.89 15.09 5.10
C ALA A 63 8.75 15.98 5.66
N PRO A 64 8.89 17.32 5.62
CA PRO A 64 7.82 18.22 6.00
C PRO A 64 6.54 17.90 5.21
N LEU A 65 5.40 17.93 5.89
CA LEU A 65 4.12 17.71 5.23
C LEU A 65 3.91 18.80 4.18
N ALA A 66 3.73 18.41 2.92
CA ALA A 66 3.44 19.35 1.86
C ALA A 66 2.04 19.97 2.08
N PRO A 67 1.85 21.28 1.80
CA PRO A 67 0.54 21.88 1.89
C PRO A 67 -0.43 21.21 0.90
N ALA A 68 -1.70 21.10 1.30
CA ALA A 68 -2.74 20.60 0.41
C ALA A 68 -2.78 21.45 -0.87
N ARG A 69 -2.60 20.81 -2.02
CA ARG A 69 -2.72 21.46 -3.33
C ARG A 69 -3.81 20.79 -4.14
N TRP A 70 -4.61 21.60 -4.82
CA TRP A 70 -5.51 21.11 -5.86
C TRP A 70 -4.68 20.44 -6.97
N PRO A 71 -5.16 19.34 -7.58
CA PRO A 71 -4.49 18.74 -8.72
C PRO A 71 -4.24 19.81 -9.80
N PRO A 72 -3.08 19.77 -10.49
CA PRO A 72 -2.82 20.72 -11.56
C PRO A 72 -3.96 20.66 -12.58
N GLN A 73 -4.45 21.82 -13.04
CA GLN A 73 -5.62 21.92 -13.92
C GLN A 73 -5.49 21.06 -15.20
N GLN A 74 -4.27 20.78 -15.64
CA GLN A 74 -3.97 19.88 -16.76
C GLN A 74 -4.44 18.42 -16.54
N ALA A 75 -4.60 17.96 -15.30
CA ALA A 75 -5.06 16.60 -14.98
C ALA A 75 -6.59 16.45 -14.95
N LEU A 76 -7.35 17.54 -15.10
CA LEU A 76 -8.83 17.53 -15.05
C LEU A 76 -9.48 17.38 -16.43
N TRP A 77 -8.71 17.51 -17.52
CA TRP A 77 -9.22 17.57 -18.89
C TRP A 77 -8.51 16.58 -19.84
N GLY A 78 -7.86 15.54 -19.30
CA GLY A 78 -7.22 14.46 -20.06
C GLY A 78 -7.94 13.14 -19.87
#